data_AF-A0AAF0RNR5-F1
#
_entry.id   AF-A0AAF0RNR5-F1
#
_cell.length_a   1.000
_cell.length_b   1.000
_cell.length_c   1.000
_cell.angle_alpha   90.00
_cell.angle_beta   90.00
_cell.angle_gamma   90.00
#
_symmetry.space_group_name_H-M   'P 1'
#
loop_
_entity.id
_entity.type
_entity.pdbx_description
1 polymer ?
#
loop_
_entity_poly.entity_id
_entity_poly.type
_entity_poly.pdbx_seq_one_letter_code
_entity_poly.pdbx_strand_id
1 'polypeptide(L)'
;MSIDATGRGHNDKGVPGAGQFNGHVRPAAGTDVDLRTPYEGTATASALAETIRTLDPREIPDLVYVAYDDKLTDEQIDAYLSGDFDALTDSTDEWVSDQQYEAATEFLRSFLDDRGADWDDLSDDDHDELRQAVYDRDRSDPIRHLLRNTHDQLLRAPLRSPADLIVPDADGEWPDGIDARFYNDTHWDAIRERRVAALQEALASHNVTVTAEVRQALEELVVEGPADWHDGVSLDVIWYGDVAEAGLAGADRGEAAGRTLSFENAEVVLIDRVNGSGYSARIPGTLTTTVTDDAPAFLDSARSGNHGYGWDDVAGVVKPYFRPDTVASTWQAPAAVAA
;
A
#
# COMPACT_ATOMS: atom_id res chain seq x y z
N MET A 1 -44.23 -9.98 37.17
CA MET A 1 -44.76 -8.71 36.65
C MET A 1 -46.21 -8.93 36.27
N SER A 2 -47.14 -8.32 37.01
CA SER A 2 -48.57 -8.37 36.68
C SER A 2 -49.04 -6.98 36.29
N ILE A 3 -49.93 -6.91 35.29
CA ILE A 3 -50.52 -5.67 34.79
C ILE A 3 -51.98 -5.69 35.23
N ASP A 4 -52.40 -4.64 35.95
CA ASP A 4 -53.80 -4.53 36.37
C ASP A 4 -54.70 -4.04 35.22
N ALA A 5 -56.01 -4.07 35.45
CA ALA A 5 -57.02 -3.65 34.48
C ALA A 5 -56.97 -2.14 34.12
N THR A 6 -56.05 -1.37 34.72
CA THR A 6 -55.77 0.03 34.37
C THR A 6 -54.44 0.20 33.63
N GLY A 7 -53.77 -0.90 33.29
CA GLY A 7 -52.55 -0.92 32.48
C GLY A 7 -51.28 -0.61 33.27
N ARG A 8 -51.31 -0.65 34.61
CA ARG A 8 -50.11 -0.38 35.43
C ARG A 8 -49.43 -1.69 35.83
N GLY A 9 -48.15 -1.79 35.45
CA GLY A 9 -47.29 -2.90 35.85
C GLY A 9 -46.79 -2.71 37.27
N HIS A 10 -47.04 -3.67 38.15
CA HIS A 10 -46.43 -3.71 39.48
C HIS A 10 -45.30 -4.74 39.52
N ASN A 11 -44.16 -4.32 40.05
CA ASN A 11 -43.09 -5.21 40.48
C ASN A 11 -43.41 -5.75 41.87
N ASP A 12 -43.13 -7.03 42.09
CA ASP A 12 -43.34 -7.68 43.38
C ASP A 12 -42.43 -7.05 44.46
N LYS A 13 -42.95 -6.92 45.68
CA LYS A 13 -42.23 -6.34 46.82
C LYS A 13 -40.91 -7.09 47.06
N GLY A 14 -39.78 -6.41 46.86
CA GLY A 14 -38.45 -6.91 47.26
C GLY A 14 -37.35 -6.86 46.19
N VAL A 15 -37.67 -6.47 44.95
CA VAL A 15 -36.66 -6.35 43.88
C VAL A 15 -36.10 -4.91 43.84
N PRO A 16 -34.79 -4.67 44.01
CA PRO A 16 -34.21 -3.34 43.86
C PRO A 16 -34.15 -2.98 42.36
N GLY A 17 -35.14 -2.21 41.90
CA GLY A 17 -35.16 -1.62 40.56
C GLY A 17 -34.54 -0.23 40.58
N ALA A 18 -33.50 -0.05 39.78
CA ALA A 18 -32.76 1.19 39.59
C ALA A 18 -33.65 2.34 39.05
N GLY A 19 -33.42 3.54 39.59
CA GLY A 19 -33.57 4.84 38.92
C GLY A 19 -34.88 5.13 38.20
N GLN A 20 -35.85 5.69 38.92
CA GLN A 20 -37.01 6.38 38.34
C GLN A 20 -36.58 7.64 37.58
N PHE A 21 -36.87 7.71 36.28
CA PHE A 21 -37.02 9.00 35.60
C PHE A 21 -38.31 9.65 36.10
N ASN A 22 -38.17 10.72 36.88
CA ASN A 22 -39.30 11.54 37.30
C ASN A 22 -39.87 12.28 36.08
N GLY A 23 -41.08 11.87 35.67
CA GLY A 23 -41.89 12.57 34.68
C GLY A 23 -42.35 13.92 35.23
N HIS A 24 -41.71 15.00 34.79
CA HIS A 24 -42.31 16.32 34.84
C HIS A 24 -43.38 16.42 33.75
N VAL A 25 -44.62 16.61 34.21
CA VAL A 25 -45.76 17.30 33.57
C VAL A 25 -45.66 17.46 32.05
N ARG A 26 -46.38 16.60 31.30
CA ARG A 26 -46.71 16.87 29.89
C ARG A 26 -47.61 18.12 29.81
N PRO A 27 -47.23 19.18 29.07
CA PRO A 27 -48.18 20.19 28.65
C PRO A 27 -49.23 19.56 27.74
N ALA A 28 -50.45 20.10 27.78
CA ALA A 28 -51.56 19.68 26.95
C ALA A 28 -51.18 19.72 25.46
N ALA A 29 -51.75 18.77 24.70
CA ALA A 29 -51.64 18.68 23.25
C ALA A 29 -51.87 20.06 22.59
N GLY A 30 -50.80 20.59 21.99
CA GLY A 30 -50.80 21.87 21.31
C GLY A 30 -49.53 21.96 20.49
N THR A 31 -49.71 21.84 19.17
CA THR A 31 -48.70 21.98 18.10
C THR A 31 -47.49 21.05 18.22
N ASP A 32 -47.41 20.07 17.31
CA ASP A 32 -46.11 19.61 16.82
C ASP A 32 -45.33 20.87 16.43
N VAL A 33 -44.34 21.23 17.23
CA VAL A 33 -43.35 22.22 16.83
C VAL A 33 -42.49 21.47 15.84
N ASP A 34 -42.84 21.61 14.56
CA ASP A 34 -41.92 21.29 13.49
C ASP A 34 -40.69 22.18 13.68
N LEU A 35 -39.60 21.60 14.16
CA LEU A 35 -38.31 22.29 14.30
C LEU A 35 -37.62 22.46 12.94
N ARG A 36 -38.24 22.00 11.85
CA ARG A 36 -37.86 22.40 10.50
C ARG A 36 -38.28 23.85 10.35
N THR A 37 -37.30 24.75 10.46
CA THR A 37 -37.50 26.11 9.96
C THR A 37 -37.65 25.95 8.45
N PRO A 38 -38.83 26.19 7.86
CA PRO A 38 -38.95 26.12 6.41
C PRO A 38 -37.97 27.13 5.85
N TYR A 39 -37.14 26.73 4.90
CA TYR A 39 -36.26 27.65 4.22
C TYR A 39 -37.15 28.63 3.42
N GLU A 40 -37.30 29.87 3.92
CA GLU A 40 -38.10 30.92 3.28
C GLU A 40 -37.34 31.51 2.08
N GLY A 41 -37.36 30.78 0.97
CA GLY A 41 -36.87 31.22 -0.33
C GLY A 41 -36.84 30.04 -1.30
N THR A 42 -37.12 30.26 -2.57
CA THR A 42 -36.76 29.28 -3.61
C THR A 42 -35.23 29.21 -3.64
N ALA A 43 -34.65 28.30 -2.85
CA ALA A 43 -33.21 28.08 -2.85
C ALA A 43 -32.82 27.65 -4.25
N THR A 44 -32.01 28.44 -4.94
CA THR A 44 -31.43 28.03 -6.22
C THR A 44 -30.41 26.94 -5.95
N ALA A 45 -30.16 26.04 -6.91
CA ALA A 45 -29.13 25.02 -6.78
C ALA A 45 -27.77 25.62 -6.41
N SER A 46 -27.42 26.78 -6.98
CA SER A 46 -26.18 27.48 -6.63
C SER A 46 -26.12 27.98 -5.18
N ALA A 47 -27.24 28.37 -4.57
CA ALA A 47 -27.27 28.75 -3.15
C ALA A 47 -27.12 27.53 -2.23
N LEU A 48 -27.69 26.40 -2.63
CA LEU A 48 -27.54 25.12 -1.94
C LEU A 48 -26.11 24.56 -2.09
N ALA A 49 -25.53 24.65 -3.28
CA ALA A 49 -24.14 24.29 -3.55
C ALA A 49 -23.17 25.13 -2.70
N GLU A 50 -23.42 26.43 -2.57
CA GLU A 50 -22.63 27.29 -1.68
C GLU A 50 -22.82 26.95 -0.20
N THR A 51 -23.98 26.40 0.17
CA THR A 51 -24.21 25.89 1.53
C THR A 51 -23.47 24.58 1.78
N ILE A 52 -23.25 23.73 0.76
CA ILE A 52 -22.52 22.44 0.84
C ILE A 52 -21.00 22.67 0.89
N ARG A 53 -20.48 23.55 0.02
CA ARG A 53 -19.24 24.30 0.33
C ARG A 53 -19.50 25.00 1.68
N THR A 54 -18.60 25.53 2.47
CA THR A 54 -18.94 26.02 3.86
C THR A 54 -19.36 24.99 4.91
N LEU A 55 -19.99 23.83 4.60
CA LEU A 55 -20.16 22.76 5.61
C LEU A 55 -18.82 22.32 6.18
N ASP A 56 -18.81 21.87 7.44
CA ASP A 56 -17.67 21.09 7.94
C ASP A 56 -17.56 19.83 7.08
N PRO A 57 -16.39 19.48 6.54
CA PRO A 57 -16.21 18.27 5.75
C PRO A 57 -16.58 16.96 6.48
N ARG A 58 -16.80 16.96 7.79
CA ARG A 58 -17.32 15.82 8.56
C ARG A 58 -18.84 15.68 8.50
N GLU A 59 -19.54 16.71 8.04
CA GLU A 59 -21.00 16.67 7.82
C GLU A 59 -21.36 16.00 6.48
N ILE A 60 -20.38 15.85 5.60
CA ILE A 60 -20.50 15.09 4.35
C ILE A 60 -19.96 13.68 4.64
N PRO A 61 -20.71 12.62 4.31
CA PRO A 61 -20.23 11.26 4.49
C PRO A 61 -19.03 10.99 3.58
N ASP A 62 -18.18 10.03 3.97
CA ASP A 62 -17.18 9.51 3.04
C ASP A 62 -17.93 8.90 1.83
N LEU A 63 -17.62 9.39 0.63
CA LEU A 63 -18.30 9.01 -0.59
C LEU A 63 -17.86 7.63 -1.13
N VAL A 64 -16.69 7.13 -0.69
CA VAL A 64 -16.21 5.81 -1.05
C VAL A 64 -16.06 4.95 0.19
N TYR A 65 -16.82 3.86 0.23
CA TYR A 65 -16.71 2.87 1.28
C TYR A 65 -15.76 1.73 0.86
N VAL A 66 -14.76 1.45 1.70
CA VAL A 66 -13.86 0.30 1.55
C VAL A 66 -14.21 -0.70 2.63
N ALA A 67 -14.63 -1.92 2.25
CA ALA A 67 -14.93 -2.96 3.21
C ALA A 67 -13.66 -3.40 3.94
N TYR A 68 -13.82 -4.00 5.12
CA TYR A 68 -12.68 -4.42 5.95
C TYR A 68 -11.81 -5.50 5.29
N ASP A 69 -12.41 -6.33 4.44
CA ASP A 69 -11.76 -7.40 3.69
C ASP A 69 -11.29 -7.00 2.29
N ASP A 70 -11.64 -5.78 1.84
CA ASP A 70 -11.11 -5.21 0.61
C ASP A 70 -9.65 -4.83 0.81
N LYS A 71 -8.80 -5.28 -0.11
CA LYS A 71 -7.35 -5.09 -0.11
C LYS A 71 -6.89 -4.80 -1.52
N LEU A 72 -5.67 -4.29 -1.67
CA LEU A 72 -5.06 -4.17 -2.99
C LEU A 72 -4.90 -5.55 -3.63
N THR A 73 -5.13 -5.62 -4.95
CA THR A 73 -4.73 -6.78 -5.75
C THR A 73 -3.22 -6.79 -5.98
N ASP A 74 -2.69 -7.91 -6.46
CA ASP A 74 -1.25 -8.03 -6.74
C ASP A 74 -0.78 -6.99 -7.77
N GLU A 75 -1.60 -6.71 -8.80
CA GLU A 75 -1.31 -5.68 -9.81
C GLU A 75 -1.32 -4.27 -9.22
N GLN A 76 -2.25 -3.99 -8.31
CA GLN A 76 -2.33 -2.70 -7.62
C GLN A 76 -1.17 -2.50 -6.65
N ILE A 77 -0.72 -3.57 -5.99
CA ILE A 77 0.48 -3.56 -5.15
C ILE A 77 1.69 -3.20 -6.00
N ASP A 78 1.89 -3.84 -7.15
CA ASP A 78 3.03 -3.54 -8.03
C ASP A 78 2.98 -2.11 -8.58
N ALA A 79 1.81 -1.62 -9.00
CA ALA A 79 1.64 -0.22 -9.41
C ALA A 79 1.97 0.77 -8.27
N TYR A 80 1.54 0.43 -7.04
CA TYR A 80 1.85 1.23 -5.85
C TYR A 80 3.35 1.24 -5.51
N LEU A 81 4.03 0.09 -5.65
CA LEU A 81 5.46 -0.04 -5.39
C LEU A 81 6.31 0.63 -6.48
N SER A 82 5.88 0.59 -7.74
CA SER A 82 6.58 1.20 -8.88
C SER A 82 6.40 2.71 -9.00
N GLY A 83 5.43 3.28 -8.28
CA GLY A 83 5.08 4.68 -8.42
C GLY A 83 4.18 4.97 -9.62
N ASP A 84 3.66 3.93 -10.29
CA ASP A 84 2.69 4.05 -11.39
C ASP A 84 1.30 4.38 -10.84
N PHE A 85 1.16 5.63 -10.39
CA PHE A 85 -0.06 6.13 -9.79
C PHE A 85 -1.22 6.15 -10.78
N ASP A 86 -0.94 6.40 -12.07
CA ASP A 86 -1.97 6.41 -13.13
C ASP A 86 -2.57 5.01 -13.28
N ALA A 87 -1.74 3.96 -13.39
CA ALA A 87 -2.26 2.59 -13.45
C ALA A 87 -3.03 2.21 -12.17
N LEU A 88 -2.55 2.64 -11.00
CA LEU A 88 -3.23 2.40 -9.73
C LEU A 88 -4.61 3.08 -9.71
N THR A 89 -4.69 4.36 -10.07
CA THR A 89 -5.95 5.11 -10.09
C THR A 89 -6.91 4.56 -11.14
N ASP A 90 -6.43 4.30 -12.36
CA ASP A 90 -7.22 3.77 -13.47
C ASP A 90 -7.85 2.41 -13.10
N SER A 91 -7.11 1.56 -12.36
CA SER A 91 -7.64 0.27 -11.91
C SER A 91 -8.78 0.38 -10.90
N THR A 92 -8.89 1.52 -10.21
CA THR A 92 -9.92 1.79 -9.19
C THR A 92 -10.99 2.78 -9.64
N ASP A 93 -10.77 3.48 -10.76
CA ASP A 93 -11.54 4.67 -11.16
C ASP A 93 -13.04 4.39 -11.36
N GLU A 94 -13.38 3.31 -12.06
CA GLU A 94 -14.78 2.94 -12.30
C GLU A 94 -15.53 2.70 -10.97
N TRP A 95 -14.94 1.90 -10.08
CA TRP A 95 -15.53 1.60 -8.77
C TRP A 95 -15.63 2.84 -7.88
N VAL A 96 -14.58 3.69 -7.86
CA VAL A 96 -14.58 4.94 -7.10
C VAL A 96 -15.65 5.90 -7.62
N SER A 97 -15.72 6.09 -8.95
CA SER A 97 -16.67 6.98 -9.59
C SER A 97 -18.12 6.56 -9.35
N ASP A 98 -18.42 5.26 -9.46
CA ASP A 98 -19.76 4.72 -9.21
C ASP A 98 -20.18 4.95 -7.74
N GLN A 99 -19.31 4.63 -6.79
CA GLN A 99 -19.58 4.84 -5.36
C GLN A 99 -19.77 6.33 -5.03
N GLN A 100 -18.88 7.20 -5.54
CA GLN A 100 -18.98 8.63 -5.33
C GLN A 100 -20.31 9.17 -5.85
N TYR A 101 -20.70 8.76 -7.05
CA TYR A 101 -21.96 9.15 -7.66
C TYR A 101 -23.17 8.73 -6.82
N GLU A 102 -23.23 7.46 -6.40
CA GLU A 102 -24.33 6.92 -5.63
C GLU A 102 -24.42 7.59 -4.25
N ALA A 103 -23.30 7.66 -3.52
CA ALA A 103 -23.24 8.23 -2.17
C ALA A 103 -23.55 9.74 -2.17
N ALA A 104 -23.03 10.49 -3.14
CA ALA A 104 -23.33 11.92 -3.27
C ALA A 104 -24.81 12.14 -3.59
N THR A 105 -25.40 11.31 -4.47
CA THR A 105 -26.82 11.40 -4.80
C THR A 105 -27.71 11.09 -3.59
N GLU A 106 -27.36 10.07 -2.80
CA GLU A 106 -28.08 9.73 -1.57
C GLU A 106 -27.99 10.86 -0.53
N PHE A 107 -26.78 11.39 -0.30
CA PHE A 107 -26.55 12.53 0.57
C PHE A 107 -27.38 13.75 0.13
N LEU A 108 -27.35 14.10 -1.16
CA LEU A 108 -28.07 15.25 -1.70
C LEU A 108 -29.58 15.11 -1.57
N ARG A 109 -30.14 13.92 -1.81
CA ARG A 109 -31.57 13.65 -1.59
C ARG A 109 -31.98 13.91 -0.15
N SER A 110 -31.20 13.41 0.81
CA SER A 110 -31.44 13.65 2.24
C SER A 110 -31.28 15.13 2.60
N PHE A 111 -30.21 15.77 2.12
CA PHE A 111 -29.88 17.17 2.39
C PHE A 111 -30.95 18.14 1.88
N LEU A 112 -31.53 17.86 0.71
CA LEU A 112 -32.59 18.64 0.08
C LEU A 112 -33.96 18.39 0.74
N ASP A 113 -34.30 17.13 1.06
CA ASP A 113 -35.56 16.79 1.75
C ASP A 113 -35.66 17.51 3.10
N ASP A 114 -34.57 17.53 3.88
CA ASP A 114 -34.47 18.27 5.14
C ASP A 114 -34.69 19.80 4.98
N ARG A 115 -34.54 20.32 3.76
CA ARG A 115 -34.70 21.73 3.39
C ARG A 115 -35.96 22.00 2.56
N GLY A 116 -36.80 20.99 2.35
CA GLY A 116 -38.06 21.10 1.60
C GLY A 116 -37.89 21.27 0.10
N ALA A 117 -36.75 20.84 -0.47
CA ALA A 117 -36.50 20.78 -1.91
C ALA A 117 -36.54 19.32 -2.39
N ASP A 118 -37.09 19.08 -3.59
CA ASP A 118 -37.12 17.75 -4.19
C ASP A 118 -35.97 17.62 -5.19
N TRP A 119 -35.20 16.52 -5.08
CA TRP A 119 -34.13 16.20 -6.02
C TRP A 119 -34.66 16.01 -7.45
N ASP A 120 -35.84 15.41 -7.60
CA ASP A 120 -36.40 15.07 -8.91
C ASP A 120 -36.96 16.29 -9.67
N ASP A 121 -37.12 17.43 -8.99
CA ASP A 121 -37.58 18.71 -9.56
C ASP A 121 -36.43 19.58 -10.13
N LEU A 122 -35.18 19.20 -9.88
CA LEU A 122 -33.99 19.92 -10.32
C LEU A 122 -33.58 19.54 -11.75
N SER A 123 -32.90 20.46 -12.45
CA SER A 123 -32.33 20.17 -13.77
C SER A 123 -31.03 19.35 -13.67
N ASP A 124 -30.61 18.74 -14.79
CA ASP A 124 -29.33 18.02 -14.85
C ASP A 124 -28.14 18.94 -14.49
N ASP A 125 -28.18 20.21 -14.92
CA ASP A 125 -27.17 21.22 -14.59
C ASP A 125 -27.13 21.52 -13.07
N ASP A 126 -28.31 21.53 -12.42
CA ASP A 126 -28.42 21.72 -10.97
C ASP A 126 -27.89 20.49 -10.20
N HIS A 127 -28.17 19.28 -10.70
CA HIS A 127 -27.62 18.04 -10.13
C HIS A 127 -26.09 18.02 -10.21
N ASP A 128 -25.53 18.41 -11.36
CA ASP A 128 -24.09 18.49 -11.56
C ASP A 128 -23.44 19.54 -10.65
N GLU A 129 -24.03 20.73 -10.51
CA GLU A 129 -23.50 21.77 -9.62
C GLU A 129 -23.47 21.29 -8.15
N LEU A 130 -24.54 20.64 -7.70
CA LEU A 130 -24.65 20.15 -6.33
C LEU A 130 -23.71 18.98 -6.07
N ARG A 131 -23.61 18.01 -6.99
CA ARG A 131 -22.65 16.89 -6.89
C ARG A 131 -21.22 17.38 -6.86
N GLN A 132 -20.85 18.32 -7.72
CA GLN A 132 -19.51 18.89 -7.70
C GLN A 132 -19.21 19.55 -6.35
N ALA A 133 -20.16 20.26 -5.74
CA ALA A 133 -19.97 20.84 -4.41
C ALA A 133 -19.76 19.78 -3.31
N VAL A 134 -20.36 18.60 -3.45
CA VAL A 134 -20.13 17.46 -2.56
C VAL A 134 -18.76 16.83 -2.82
N TYR A 135 -18.39 16.59 -4.08
CA TYR A 135 -17.08 16.03 -4.46
C TYR A 135 -15.91 16.92 -4.01
N ASP A 136 -16.04 18.24 -4.12
CA ASP A 136 -15.04 19.20 -3.64
C ASP A 136 -14.77 19.10 -2.12
N ARG A 137 -15.64 18.39 -1.39
CA ARG A 137 -15.55 18.18 0.05
C ARG A 137 -15.34 16.72 0.43
N ASP A 138 -15.23 15.82 -0.54
CA ASP A 138 -14.95 14.41 -0.29
C ASP A 138 -13.60 14.27 0.41
N ARG A 139 -13.58 13.41 1.43
CA ARG A 139 -12.40 13.08 2.23
C ARG A 139 -12.01 11.62 2.13
N SER A 140 -12.71 10.87 1.29
CA SER A 140 -12.43 9.47 1.02
C SER A 140 -11.01 9.32 0.48
N ASP A 141 -10.27 8.39 1.06
CA ASP A 141 -8.95 7.98 0.57
C ASP A 141 -8.97 6.46 0.41
N PRO A 142 -9.59 5.96 -0.68
CA PRO A 142 -9.81 4.53 -0.87
C PRO A 142 -8.49 3.77 -0.95
N ILE A 143 -7.46 4.33 -1.59
CA ILE A 143 -6.14 3.71 -1.68
C ILE A 143 -5.50 3.55 -0.31
N ARG A 144 -5.52 4.58 0.54
CA ARG A 144 -5.03 4.47 1.93
C ARG A 144 -5.80 3.45 2.74
N HIS A 145 -7.11 3.32 2.52
CA HIS A 145 -7.94 2.34 3.19
C HIS A 145 -7.63 0.91 2.73
N LEU A 146 -7.48 0.70 1.42
CA LEU A 146 -7.07 -0.58 0.83
C LEU A 146 -5.68 -0.98 1.32
N LEU A 147 -4.71 -0.05 1.38
CA LEU A 147 -3.37 -0.28 1.93
C LEU A 147 -3.44 -0.74 3.39
N ARG A 148 -4.22 -0.05 4.24
CA ARG A 148 -4.40 -0.41 5.65
C ARG A 148 -4.95 -1.83 5.82
N ASN A 149 -5.78 -2.30 4.90
CA ASN A 149 -6.35 -3.64 4.92
C ASN A 149 -5.44 -4.69 4.25
N THR A 150 -4.46 -4.24 3.46
CA THR A 150 -3.50 -5.11 2.79
C THR A 150 -2.50 -5.61 3.82
N HIS A 151 -2.55 -6.92 4.08
CA HIS A 151 -1.63 -7.56 5.01
C HIS A 151 -0.21 -7.62 4.44
N ASP A 152 0.75 -7.88 5.33
CA ASP A 152 2.15 -8.11 4.97
C ASP A 152 2.28 -9.04 3.75
N GLN A 153 3.14 -8.63 2.83
CA GLN A 153 3.45 -9.33 1.58
C GLN A 153 4.92 -9.71 1.53
N LEU A 154 5.24 -10.68 0.68
CA LEU A 154 6.63 -11.02 0.37
C LEU A 154 7.09 -10.07 -0.74
N LEU A 155 8.05 -9.23 -0.43
CA LEU A 155 8.52 -8.14 -1.27
C LEU A 155 10.00 -8.32 -1.58
N ARG A 156 10.42 -7.81 -2.73
CA ARG A 156 11.82 -7.73 -3.14
C ARG A 156 12.18 -6.32 -3.56
N ALA A 157 13.41 -5.94 -3.30
CA ALA A 157 14.00 -4.70 -3.80
C ALA A 157 15.35 -5.02 -4.43
N PRO A 158 15.60 -4.52 -5.65
CA PRO A 158 16.84 -4.83 -6.35
C PRO A 158 18.05 -4.24 -5.62
N LEU A 159 19.12 -5.03 -5.52
CA LEU A 159 20.42 -4.54 -5.04
C LEU A 159 21.32 -4.23 -6.23
N ARG A 160 21.47 -5.19 -7.16
CA ARG A 160 22.19 -5.06 -8.42
C ARG A 160 21.94 -6.27 -9.31
N SER A 161 22.09 -6.12 -10.63
CA SER A 161 22.15 -7.28 -11.54
C SER A 161 23.51 -7.98 -11.40
N PRO A 162 23.56 -9.30 -11.12
CA PRO A 162 24.80 -10.07 -11.09
C PRO A 162 25.54 -10.10 -12.43
N ALA A 163 24.83 -10.00 -13.56
CA ALA A 163 25.44 -9.91 -14.87
C ALA A 163 26.27 -8.61 -15.04
N ASP A 164 25.90 -7.54 -14.33
CA ASP A 164 26.61 -6.25 -14.33
C ASP A 164 27.73 -6.19 -13.29
N LEU A 165 27.79 -7.17 -12.37
CA LEU A 165 28.84 -7.27 -11.35
C LEU A 165 30.12 -7.90 -11.90
N ILE A 166 29.99 -8.75 -12.92
CA ILE A 166 31.09 -9.51 -13.50
C ILE A 166 31.18 -9.15 -14.97
N VAL A 167 32.08 -8.22 -15.28
CA VAL A 167 32.32 -7.72 -16.64
C VAL A 167 33.77 -8.00 -17.06
N PRO A 168 34.03 -8.18 -18.37
CA PRO A 168 35.40 -8.25 -18.87
C PRO A 168 36.12 -6.91 -18.67
N ASP A 169 37.43 -6.91 -18.84
CA ASP A 169 38.23 -5.68 -18.76
C ASP A 169 37.93 -4.70 -19.92
N ALA A 170 38.65 -3.58 -19.94
CA ALA A 170 38.45 -2.52 -20.93
C ALA A 170 38.68 -2.97 -22.38
N ASP A 171 39.46 -4.03 -22.60
CA ASP A 171 39.74 -4.61 -23.91
C ASP A 171 38.74 -5.74 -24.26
N GLY A 172 37.78 -6.01 -23.37
CA GLY A 172 36.80 -7.10 -23.51
C GLY A 172 37.38 -8.47 -23.18
N GLU A 173 38.56 -8.52 -22.55
CA GLU A 173 39.18 -9.77 -22.15
C GLU A 173 38.76 -10.15 -20.73
N TRP A 174 38.51 -11.44 -20.54
CA TRP A 174 38.27 -11.98 -19.22
C TRP A 174 39.59 -12.17 -18.49
N PRO A 175 39.74 -11.73 -17.23
CA PRO A 175 40.96 -11.99 -16.49
C PRO A 175 41.21 -13.50 -16.43
N ASP A 176 42.45 -13.93 -16.68
CA ASP A 176 42.87 -15.34 -16.80
C ASP A 176 42.13 -16.16 -17.88
N GLY A 177 41.42 -15.50 -18.81
CA GLY A 177 40.64 -16.15 -19.87
C GLY A 177 39.35 -16.84 -19.38
N ILE A 178 38.90 -16.52 -18.15
CA ILE A 178 37.76 -17.19 -17.51
C ILE A 178 36.59 -16.22 -17.37
N ASP A 179 35.51 -16.49 -18.10
CA ASP A 179 34.22 -15.81 -17.92
C ASP A 179 33.53 -16.34 -16.65
N ALA A 180 33.63 -15.58 -15.56
CA ALA A 180 33.08 -15.98 -14.27
C ALA A 180 31.55 -15.93 -14.20
N ARG A 181 30.86 -15.48 -15.26
CA ARG A 181 29.41 -15.58 -15.36
C ARG A 181 28.95 -17.01 -15.63
N PHE A 182 29.76 -17.83 -16.29
CA PHE A 182 29.37 -19.19 -16.63
C PHE A 182 30.06 -20.22 -15.75
N TYR A 183 29.32 -21.24 -15.37
CA TYR A 183 29.85 -22.35 -14.61
C TYR A 183 30.94 -23.09 -15.39
N ASN A 184 32.02 -23.45 -14.70
CA ASN A 184 33.08 -24.30 -15.25
C ASN A 184 33.77 -25.09 -14.14
N ASP A 185 33.57 -26.40 -14.13
CA ASP A 185 34.17 -27.33 -13.15
C ASP A 185 35.70 -27.18 -13.03
N THR A 186 36.39 -26.90 -14.14
CA THR A 186 37.86 -26.84 -14.17
C THR A 186 38.40 -25.61 -13.45
N HIS A 187 37.60 -24.54 -13.38
CA HIS A 187 37.99 -23.25 -12.82
C HIS A 187 37.07 -22.81 -11.68
N TRP A 188 36.33 -23.75 -11.08
CA TRP A 188 35.27 -23.45 -10.13
C TRP A 188 35.77 -22.59 -8.96
N ASP A 189 36.91 -22.92 -8.37
CA ASP A 189 37.46 -22.13 -7.25
C ASP A 189 37.75 -20.67 -7.66
N ALA A 190 38.31 -20.44 -8.85
CA ALA A 190 38.58 -19.09 -9.35
C ALA A 190 37.29 -18.31 -9.66
N ILE A 191 36.29 -18.99 -10.22
CA ILE A 191 34.97 -18.40 -10.51
C ILE A 191 34.26 -18.04 -9.21
N ARG A 192 34.25 -18.96 -8.24
CA ARG A 192 33.64 -18.76 -6.91
C ARG A 192 34.24 -17.55 -6.22
N GLU A 193 35.57 -17.46 -6.12
CA GLU A 193 36.22 -16.33 -5.46
C GLU A 193 35.88 -14.98 -6.12
N ARG A 194 35.80 -14.93 -7.46
CA ARG A 194 35.39 -13.72 -8.18
C ARG A 194 33.93 -13.36 -7.92
N ARG A 195 33.02 -14.33 -7.95
CA ARG A 195 31.60 -14.11 -7.65
C ARG A 195 31.41 -13.60 -6.22
N VAL A 196 32.08 -14.22 -5.25
CA VAL A 196 32.05 -13.76 -3.85
C VAL A 196 32.56 -12.33 -3.74
N ALA A 197 33.70 -12.01 -4.35
CA ALA A 197 34.24 -10.65 -4.35
C ALA A 197 33.28 -9.63 -4.98
N ALA A 198 32.60 -10.01 -6.07
CA ALA A 198 31.64 -9.16 -6.75
C ALA A 198 30.39 -8.90 -5.88
N LEU A 199 29.89 -9.91 -5.14
CA LEU A 199 28.81 -9.72 -4.16
C LEU A 199 29.27 -8.89 -2.95
N GLN A 200 30.52 -9.05 -2.51
CA GLN A 200 31.08 -8.22 -1.43
C GLN A 200 31.10 -6.74 -1.82
N GLU A 201 31.54 -6.43 -3.06
CA GLU A 201 31.52 -5.06 -3.58
C GLU A 201 30.08 -4.53 -3.70
N ALA A 202 29.16 -5.34 -4.22
CA ALA A 202 27.76 -4.97 -4.31
C ALA A 202 27.18 -4.63 -2.93
N LEU A 203 27.33 -5.50 -1.94
CA LEU A 203 26.80 -5.27 -0.59
C LEU A 203 27.51 -4.12 0.13
N ALA A 204 28.81 -3.89 -0.10
CA ALA A 204 29.52 -2.75 0.45
C ALA A 204 28.95 -1.41 -0.06
N SER A 205 28.47 -1.36 -1.32
CA SER A 205 27.76 -0.17 -1.85
C SER A 205 26.40 0.08 -1.19
N HIS A 206 25.88 -0.93 -0.49
CA HIS A 206 24.62 -0.91 0.28
C HIS A 206 24.87 -0.85 1.80
N ASN A 207 26.00 -0.25 2.21
CA ASN A 207 26.43 -0.03 3.60
C ASN A 207 26.68 -1.29 4.44
N VAL A 208 26.78 -2.47 3.83
CA VAL A 208 27.12 -3.70 4.56
C VAL A 208 28.62 -3.73 4.87
N THR A 209 28.96 -3.96 6.14
CA THR A 209 30.35 -4.22 6.53
C THR A 209 30.69 -5.69 6.28
N VAL A 210 31.67 -5.96 5.42
CA VAL A 210 32.07 -7.32 5.07
C VAL A 210 32.86 -7.97 6.22
N THR A 211 32.16 -8.71 7.07
CA THR A 211 32.74 -9.58 8.11
C THR A 211 33.03 -10.99 7.58
N ALA A 212 33.63 -11.84 8.42
CA ALA A 212 33.79 -13.25 8.09
C ALA A 212 32.44 -13.97 7.94
N GLU A 213 31.43 -13.61 8.75
CA GLU A 213 30.08 -14.20 8.64
C GLU A 213 29.38 -13.75 7.35
N VAL A 214 29.48 -12.45 7.00
CA VAL A 214 28.94 -11.94 5.72
C VAL A 214 29.62 -12.66 4.56
N ARG A 215 30.94 -12.82 4.60
CA ARG A 215 31.66 -13.56 3.56
C ARG A 215 31.17 -15.01 3.44
N GLN A 216 30.96 -15.70 4.56
CA GLN A 216 30.43 -17.07 4.54
C GLN A 216 29.03 -17.12 3.91
N ALA A 217 28.13 -16.21 4.28
CA ALA A 217 26.79 -16.14 3.67
C ALA A 217 26.83 -15.91 2.15
N LEU A 218 27.78 -15.08 1.68
CA LEU A 218 28.01 -14.87 0.26
C LEU A 218 28.60 -16.10 -0.45
N GLU A 219 29.49 -16.83 0.22
CA GLU A 219 30.02 -18.11 -0.30
C GLU A 219 28.88 -19.13 -0.46
N GLU A 220 27.95 -19.21 0.51
CA GLU A 220 26.75 -20.05 0.42
C GLU A 220 25.85 -19.63 -0.74
N LEU A 221 25.56 -18.33 -0.91
CA LEU A 221 24.79 -17.82 -2.06
C LEU A 221 25.42 -18.20 -3.41
N VAL A 222 26.74 -18.14 -3.54
CA VAL A 222 27.44 -18.47 -4.79
C VAL A 222 27.46 -19.97 -5.06
N VAL A 223 27.61 -20.79 -4.02
CA VAL A 223 27.73 -22.25 -4.13
C VAL A 223 26.37 -22.91 -4.36
N GLU A 224 25.35 -22.48 -3.63
CA GLU A 224 24.00 -23.07 -3.67
C GLU A 224 23.06 -22.35 -4.64
N GLY A 225 23.42 -21.14 -5.08
CA GLY A 225 22.65 -20.34 -6.03
C GLY A 225 22.79 -20.78 -7.49
N PRO A 226 22.37 -19.92 -8.44
CA PRO A 226 22.40 -20.24 -9.86
C PRO A 226 23.82 -20.50 -10.38
N ALA A 227 23.95 -21.58 -11.16
CA ALA A 227 25.23 -21.97 -11.74
C ALA A 227 25.76 -20.91 -12.74
N ASP A 228 24.88 -20.31 -13.53
CA ASP A 228 25.21 -19.28 -14.53
C ASP A 228 24.60 -17.93 -14.15
N TRP A 229 25.34 -16.83 -14.33
CA TRP A 229 24.94 -15.45 -14.01
C TRP A 229 24.73 -14.66 -15.31
N HIS A 230 23.53 -14.79 -15.87
CA HIS A 230 23.07 -14.02 -17.03
C HIS A 230 22.03 -12.96 -16.62
N ASP A 231 21.51 -12.19 -17.58
CA ASP A 231 20.57 -11.08 -17.36
C ASP A 231 19.24 -11.48 -16.68
N GLY A 232 18.98 -12.79 -16.58
CA GLY A 232 17.83 -13.35 -15.88
C GLY A 232 18.05 -13.54 -14.38
N VAL A 233 19.31 -13.50 -13.94
CA VAL A 233 19.68 -13.62 -12.53
C VAL A 233 19.60 -12.25 -11.87
N SER A 234 19.07 -12.21 -10.66
CA SER A 234 18.92 -11.00 -9.84
C SER A 234 19.49 -11.23 -8.44
N LEU A 235 20.09 -10.19 -7.88
CA LEU A 235 20.48 -10.12 -6.47
C LEU A 235 19.63 -9.05 -5.80
N ASP A 236 18.75 -9.50 -4.89
CA ASP A 236 17.75 -8.64 -4.27
C ASP A 236 17.75 -8.84 -2.75
N VAL A 237 17.33 -7.83 -2.02
CA VAL A 237 16.85 -8.03 -0.64
C VAL A 237 15.42 -8.53 -0.71
N ILE A 238 15.09 -9.55 0.09
CA ILE A 238 13.75 -10.13 0.19
C ILE A 238 13.25 -10.01 1.61
N TRP A 239 12.00 -9.60 1.79
CA TRP A 239 11.41 -9.48 3.12
C TRP A 239 9.90 -9.70 3.12
N TYR A 240 9.37 -10.09 4.27
CA TYR A 240 7.93 -10.16 4.52
C TYR A 240 7.50 -8.99 5.40
N GLY A 241 6.76 -8.03 4.83
CA GLY A 241 6.43 -6.78 5.52
C GLY A 241 5.31 -5.97 4.85
N ASP A 242 5.06 -4.79 5.40
CA ASP A 242 4.00 -3.89 4.94
C ASP A 242 4.39 -3.23 3.61
N VAL A 243 3.50 -3.30 2.63
CA VAL A 243 3.67 -2.71 1.29
C VAL A 243 3.89 -1.19 1.39
N ALA A 244 3.26 -0.53 2.38
CA ALA A 244 3.42 0.90 2.61
C ALA A 244 4.84 1.30 3.04
N GLU A 245 5.72 0.37 3.41
CA GLU A 245 7.13 0.64 3.73
C GLU A 245 7.99 0.89 2.48
N ALA A 246 7.62 0.34 1.33
CA ALA A 246 8.40 0.43 0.09
C ALA A 246 7.66 1.13 -1.05
N GLY A 247 6.37 1.43 -0.87
CA GLY A 247 5.55 2.18 -1.83
C GLY A 247 6.20 3.47 -2.32
N LEU A 248 6.10 3.70 -3.63
CA LEU A 248 6.50 4.91 -4.33
C LEU A 248 5.29 5.69 -4.88
N ALA A 249 4.09 5.15 -4.83
CA ALA A 249 2.88 5.89 -5.15
C ALA A 249 2.24 6.48 -3.87
N GLY A 250 1.46 7.55 -4.03
CA GLY A 250 0.63 8.11 -2.97
C GLY A 250 0.99 9.53 -2.54
N ALA A 251 0.05 10.17 -1.84
CA ALA A 251 0.11 11.58 -1.47
C ALA A 251 1.34 11.94 -0.61
N ASP A 252 1.84 10.99 0.18
CA ASP A 252 2.97 11.21 1.09
C ASP A 252 4.33 11.30 0.37
N ARG A 253 4.41 10.92 -0.92
CA ARG A 253 5.65 11.01 -1.71
C ARG A 253 6.07 12.46 -1.98
N GLY A 254 5.12 13.35 -2.28
CA GLY A 254 5.41 14.70 -2.72
C GLY A 254 6.42 14.74 -3.88
N GLU A 255 7.53 15.47 -3.71
CA GLU A 255 8.61 15.59 -4.71
C GLU A 255 9.77 14.60 -4.47
N ALA A 256 9.61 13.60 -3.61
CA ALA A 256 10.68 12.67 -3.29
C ALA A 256 11.14 11.87 -4.52
N ALA A 257 12.47 11.74 -4.68
CA ALA A 257 13.09 11.01 -5.79
C ALA A 257 13.06 9.48 -5.62
N GLY A 258 12.72 9.00 -4.43
CA GLY A 258 12.73 7.60 -4.06
C GLY A 258 12.69 7.42 -2.55
N ARG A 259 12.91 6.17 -2.12
CA ARG A 259 12.82 5.79 -0.71
C ARG A 259 14.00 4.91 -0.32
N THR A 260 14.65 5.25 0.78
CA THR A 260 15.72 4.42 1.35
C THR A 260 15.11 3.45 2.35
N LEU A 261 15.36 2.17 2.12
CA LEU A 261 15.01 1.06 3.00
C LEU A 261 16.26 0.61 3.75
N SER A 262 16.15 0.41 5.06
CA SER A 262 17.23 -0.07 5.92
C SER A 262 16.74 -1.28 6.70
N PHE A 263 17.51 -2.36 6.59
CA PHE A 263 17.20 -3.66 7.14
C PHE A 263 18.29 -4.06 8.14
N GLU A 264 17.89 -4.59 9.29
CA GLU A 264 18.80 -5.29 10.19
C GLU A 264 18.71 -6.80 9.95
N ASN A 265 19.87 -7.42 9.75
CA ASN A 265 20.02 -8.84 9.43
C ASN A 265 19.17 -9.24 8.22
N ALA A 266 19.35 -8.51 7.12
CA ALA A 266 18.56 -8.65 5.90
C ALA A 266 18.70 -10.04 5.28
N GLU A 267 17.63 -10.58 4.73
CA GLU A 267 17.72 -11.74 3.86
C GLU A 267 18.00 -11.27 2.42
N VAL A 268 19.04 -11.80 1.81
CA VAL A 268 19.39 -11.54 0.41
C VAL A 268 19.17 -12.80 -0.40
N VAL A 269 18.53 -12.66 -1.55
CA VAL A 269 18.25 -13.75 -2.48
C VAL A 269 19.02 -13.54 -3.78
N LEU A 270 19.68 -14.61 -4.23
CA LEU A 270 20.26 -14.73 -5.56
C LEU A 270 19.42 -15.75 -6.33
N ILE A 271 18.69 -15.30 -7.35
CA ILE A 271 17.72 -16.12 -8.07
C ILE A 271 17.84 -15.91 -9.57
N ASP A 272 17.84 -17.01 -10.31
CA ASP A 272 17.60 -17.04 -11.75
C ASP A 272 16.09 -17.07 -12.00
N ARG A 273 15.58 -15.93 -12.44
CA ARG A 273 14.16 -15.74 -12.68
C ARG A 273 13.65 -16.47 -13.93
N VAL A 274 14.55 -17.03 -14.75
CA VAL A 274 14.17 -17.77 -15.97
C VAL A 274 13.81 -19.22 -15.66
N ASN A 275 14.52 -19.85 -14.71
CA ASN A 275 14.33 -21.27 -14.39
C ASN A 275 13.99 -21.54 -12.92
N GLY A 276 14.00 -20.52 -12.05
CA GLY A 276 13.69 -20.66 -10.64
C GLY A 276 14.80 -21.30 -9.79
N SER A 277 16.03 -21.42 -10.29
CA SER A 277 17.16 -21.78 -9.43
C SER A 277 17.56 -20.59 -8.58
N GLY A 278 17.96 -20.82 -7.33
CA GLY A 278 18.39 -19.74 -6.46
C GLY A 278 18.65 -20.18 -5.03
N TYR A 279 19.18 -19.25 -4.24
CA TYR A 279 19.44 -19.41 -2.82
C TYR A 279 19.20 -18.10 -2.09
N SER A 280 18.78 -18.17 -0.82
CA SER A 280 18.72 -17.02 0.07
C SER A 280 19.66 -17.21 1.26
N ALA A 281 20.28 -16.13 1.69
CA ALA A 281 21.10 -16.14 2.89
C ALA A 281 20.88 -14.86 3.69
N ARG A 282 20.94 -15.00 5.02
CA ARG A 282 20.87 -13.88 5.94
C ARG A 282 22.22 -13.18 6.00
N ILE A 283 22.23 -11.88 5.76
CA ILE A 283 23.40 -11.01 5.83
C ILE A 283 23.40 -10.29 7.18
N PRO A 284 24.33 -10.60 8.10
CA PRO A 284 24.37 -9.95 9.41
C PRO A 284 24.66 -8.44 9.31
N GLY A 285 24.04 -7.68 10.20
CA GLY A 285 24.20 -6.22 10.29
C GLY A 285 23.22 -5.43 9.44
N THR A 286 23.54 -4.15 9.21
CA THR A 286 22.67 -3.24 8.48
C THR A 286 22.91 -3.32 6.97
N LEU A 287 21.83 -3.49 6.21
CA LEU A 287 21.82 -3.33 4.76
C LEU A 287 20.88 -2.19 4.40
N THR A 288 21.31 -1.29 3.52
CA THR A 288 20.45 -0.21 3.00
C THR A 288 20.34 -0.30 1.50
N THR A 289 19.13 -0.22 0.96
CA THR A 289 18.89 -0.06 -0.49
C THR A 289 17.99 1.14 -0.75
N THR A 290 18.00 1.64 -1.98
CA THR A 290 17.11 2.72 -2.41
C THR A 290 16.21 2.21 -3.52
N VAL A 291 14.91 2.39 -3.34
CA VAL A 291 13.91 2.14 -4.38
C VAL A 291 13.52 3.44 -5.06
N THR A 292 13.46 3.42 -6.38
CA THR A 292 13.10 4.55 -7.25
C THR A 292 12.15 4.06 -8.35
N ASP A 293 11.56 4.97 -9.14
CA ASP A 293 10.68 4.57 -10.24
C ASP A 293 11.39 3.66 -11.27
N ASP A 294 12.70 3.86 -11.46
CA ASP A 294 13.53 3.04 -12.37
C ASP A 294 13.97 1.69 -11.75
N ALA A 295 13.98 1.60 -10.43
CA ALA A 295 14.39 0.41 -9.69
C ALA A 295 13.49 0.23 -8.45
N PRO A 296 12.20 -0.06 -8.65
CA PRO A 296 11.25 -0.11 -7.55
C PRO A 296 11.37 -1.42 -6.78
N ALA A 297 10.78 -1.44 -5.59
CA ALA A 297 10.41 -2.72 -4.99
C ALA A 297 9.29 -3.38 -5.81
N PHE A 298 9.12 -4.68 -5.65
CA PHE A 298 8.07 -5.44 -6.34
C PHE A 298 7.59 -6.60 -5.47
N LEU A 299 6.37 -7.07 -5.75
CA LEU A 299 5.82 -8.25 -5.12
C LEU A 299 6.56 -9.50 -5.59
N ASP A 300 6.98 -10.36 -4.66
CA ASP A 300 7.55 -11.67 -5.03
C ASP A 300 6.42 -12.66 -5.34
N SER A 301 5.84 -12.55 -6.54
CA SER A 301 4.82 -13.48 -7.05
C SER A 301 4.99 -13.72 -8.56
N ALA A 302 4.84 -14.96 -9.03
CA ALA A 302 4.81 -15.26 -10.48
C ALA A 302 3.57 -14.71 -11.21
N ARG A 303 2.54 -14.25 -10.47
CA ARG A 303 1.30 -13.75 -11.07
C ARG A 303 1.40 -12.28 -11.44
N SER A 304 2.29 -11.56 -10.79
CA SER A 304 2.45 -10.12 -10.92
C SER A 304 3.62 -9.80 -11.86
N GLY A 305 3.33 -9.77 -13.16
CA GLY A 305 4.18 -9.12 -14.17
C GLY A 305 5.49 -9.83 -14.56
N ASN A 306 6.22 -9.20 -15.49
CA ASN A 306 7.34 -9.72 -16.30
C ASN A 306 8.60 -10.20 -15.54
N HIS A 307 8.51 -10.50 -14.25
CA HIS A 307 9.65 -10.78 -13.39
C HIS A 307 10.08 -12.26 -13.41
N GLY A 308 9.37 -13.15 -14.09
CA GLY A 308 9.72 -14.57 -14.17
C GLY A 308 9.35 -15.32 -12.88
N TYR A 309 10.14 -16.33 -12.51
CA TYR A 309 9.95 -17.07 -11.25
C TYR A 309 10.18 -16.16 -10.05
N GLY A 310 9.21 -16.13 -9.13
CA GLY A 310 9.37 -15.56 -7.79
C GLY A 310 9.99 -16.57 -6.83
N TRP A 311 10.54 -16.09 -5.72
CA TRP A 311 11.05 -16.96 -4.67
C TRP A 311 9.93 -17.78 -4.01
N ASP A 312 8.70 -17.24 -3.96
CA ASP A 312 7.49 -17.95 -3.52
C ASP A 312 7.24 -19.23 -4.35
N ASP A 313 7.51 -19.19 -5.66
CA ASP A 313 7.36 -20.34 -6.56
C ASP A 313 8.47 -21.38 -6.38
N VAL A 314 9.68 -20.92 -6.07
CA VAL A 314 10.88 -21.77 -5.97
C VAL A 314 10.92 -22.52 -4.64
N ALA A 315 10.69 -21.80 -3.55
CA ALA A 315 10.89 -22.33 -2.21
C ALA A 315 9.58 -22.68 -1.48
N GLY A 316 8.41 -22.42 -2.08
CA GLY A 316 7.09 -22.73 -1.50
C GLY A 316 6.93 -22.17 -0.11
N VAL A 317 7.31 -20.90 0.07
CA VAL A 317 7.83 -20.40 1.34
C VAL A 317 6.77 -20.11 2.39
N VAL A 318 7.14 -20.41 3.64
CA VAL A 318 6.50 -19.83 4.82
C VAL A 318 6.91 -18.36 4.88
N LYS A 319 6.20 -17.48 4.17
CA LYS A 319 6.53 -16.04 4.01
C LYS A 319 7.01 -15.35 5.29
N PRO A 320 6.40 -15.58 6.48
CA PRO A 320 6.89 -15.00 7.74
C PRO A 320 8.34 -15.30 8.12
N TYR A 321 8.99 -16.31 7.54
CA TYR A 321 10.41 -16.59 7.71
C TYR A 321 11.30 -15.41 7.28
N PHE A 322 10.89 -14.68 6.23
CA PHE A 322 11.60 -13.50 5.71
C PHE A 322 11.24 -12.22 6.45
N ARG A 323 10.55 -12.30 7.59
CA ARG A 323 10.33 -11.11 8.40
C ARG A 323 11.68 -10.64 8.95
N PRO A 324 12.13 -9.42 8.62
CA PRO A 324 13.38 -8.89 9.12
C PRO A 324 13.22 -8.49 10.59
N ASP A 325 14.34 -8.33 11.29
CA ASP A 325 14.31 -7.89 12.69
C ASP A 325 13.73 -6.47 12.79
N THR A 326 14.13 -5.60 11.84
CA THR A 326 13.56 -4.27 11.64
C THR A 326 13.64 -3.88 10.16
N VAL A 327 12.61 -3.18 9.67
CA VAL A 327 12.68 -2.34 8.47
C VAL A 327 12.48 -0.89 8.88
N ALA A 328 13.40 -0.03 8.47
CA ALA A 328 13.22 1.41 8.53
C ALA A 328 13.13 1.97 7.12
N SER A 329 12.24 2.92 6.92
CA SER A 329 11.95 3.47 5.61
C SER A 329 11.88 4.99 5.66
N THR A 330 12.61 5.66 4.78
CA THR A 330 12.74 7.13 4.77
C THR A 330 12.67 7.66 3.33
N TRP A 331 11.83 8.67 3.11
CA TRP A 331 11.78 9.39 1.84
C TRP A 331 13.08 10.14 1.57
N GLN A 332 13.57 10.05 0.34
CA GLN A 332 14.72 10.83 -0.09
C GLN A 332 14.31 12.25 -0.45
N ALA A 333 15.15 13.23 -0.07
CA ALA A 333 14.96 14.60 -0.51
C ALA A 333 14.99 14.67 -2.05
N PRO A 334 14.22 15.59 -2.66
CA PRO A 334 14.31 15.84 -4.10
C PRO A 334 15.77 16.15 -4.48
N ALA A 335 16.20 15.62 -5.63
CA ALA A 335 17.52 15.92 -6.16
C ALA A 335 17.63 17.45 -6.35
N ALA A 336 18.62 18.07 -5.70
CA ALA A 336 18.85 19.49 -5.89
C ALA A 336 19.16 19.75 -7.36
N VAL A 337 18.28 20.48 -8.06
CA VAL A 337 18.54 20.90 -9.44
C VAL A 337 19.78 21.80 -9.39
N ALA A 338 20.89 21.33 -9.93
CA ALA A 338 22.10 22.11 -10.05
C ALA A 338 21.79 23.34 -10.93
N ALA A 339 21.82 24.52 -10.31
CA ALA A 339 21.51 25.80 -10.94
C ALA A 339 22.61 26.30 -11.87
#